data_AF-A0A763MZ54-F1
#
_entry.id   AF-A0A763MZ54-F1
#
_cell.length_a   1.000
_cell.length_b   1.000
_cell.length_c   1.000
_cell.angle_alpha   90.00
_cell.angle_beta   90.00
_cell.angle_gamma   90.00
#
_symmetry.space_group_name_H-M   'P 1'
#
loop_
_entity.id
_entity.type
_entity.pdbx_description
1 polymer ?
#
loop_
_entity_poly.entity_id
_entity_poly.type
_entity_poly.pdbx_seq_one_letter_code
_entity_poly.pdbx_strand_id
1 'polypeptide(L)'
;MASKYKITTYLSDKALYERVINSAKKAGMTQSKYVESLLMQERPHANDVRKVRPEIEIYDHYYPRQDIFPSHGALVLEEALASTPSERKLFYSEQITQAANTGILADFYKEVYGENVHKVDDDIAIFVFLRLQFSGTLNKNTNVSSVEIKYRVMYQPMIINSTEWNKYSGYYDFFNIRYLRQSDLINKGWRRNFSNKYSGVVPVFERRREHRDNSGFFIPVFKEPKFFSDRVSEVKNTFIGDNGFFCGIKNINNKERFNLKGRGLLNI
;
A
#
# COMPACT_ATOMS: atom_id res chain seq x y z
N MET A 1 30.31 13.71 33.23
CA MET A 1 30.42 12.73 32.13
C MET A 1 29.03 12.54 31.54
N ALA A 2 28.76 13.12 30.36
CA ALA A 2 27.48 13.01 29.69
C ALA A 2 27.45 11.70 28.89
N SER A 3 26.55 10.77 29.23
CA SER A 3 26.34 9.58 28.42
C SER A 3 25.73 9.99 27.06
N LYS A 4 26.19 9.35 25.98
CA LYS A 4 25.85 9.64 24.58
C LYS A 4 24.38 9.30 24.22
N TYR A 5 23.60 8.78 25.16
CA TYR A 5 22.26 8.24 24.94
C TYR A 5 21.26 8.90 25.90
N LYS A 6 20.35 9.71 25.35
CA LYS A 6 19.28 10.37 26.09
C LYS A 6 17.98 9.62 25.86
N ILE A 7 17.42 9.05 26.93
CA ILE A 7 16.09 8.43 26.90
C ILE A 7 15.09 9.47 27.40
N THR A 8 14.02 9.70 26.63
CA THR A 8 12.92 10.57 27.02
C THR A 8 11.73 9.69 27.37
N THR A 9 11.29 9.76 28.62
CA THR A 9 10.15 8.98 29.13
C THR A 9 8.99 9.91 29.39
N TYR A 10 7.83 9.61 28.80
CA TYR A 10 6.59 10.33 29.07
C TYR A 10 5.79 9.60 30.13
N LEU A 11 5.59 10.23 31.29
CA LEU A 11 4.70 9.72 32.34
C LEU A 11 3.32 10.34 32.09
N SER A 12 2.38 9.53 31.60
CA SER A 12 1.04 9.98 31.21
C SER A 12 0.12 10.31 32.39
N ASP A 13 0.50 9.90 33.60
CA ASP A 13 -0.28 10.08 34.83
C ASP A 13 0.42 11.05 35.79
N LYS A 14 -0.28 12.11 36.19
CA LYS A 14 0.19 13.12 37.13
C LYS A 14 0.47 12.53 38.52
N ALA A 15 -0.33 11.58 38.98
CA ALA A 15 -0.12 10.92 40.27
C ALA A 15 1.17 10.07 40.27
N LEU A 16 1.44 9.40 39.14
CA LEU A 16 2.69 8.66 38.95
C LEU A 16 3.90 9.60 38.90
N TYR A 17 3.79 10.72 38.20
CA TYR A 17 4.83 11.75 38.16
C TYR A 17 5.16 12.28 39.57
N GLU A 18 4.16 12.66 40.36
CA GLU A 18 4.34 13.14 41.73
C GLU A 18 4.95 12.07 42.65
N ARG A 19 4.55 10.80 42.49
CA ARG A 19 5.18 9.67 43.20
C ARG A 19 6.66 9.55 42.87
N VAL A 20 7.04 9.65 41.60
CA VAL A 20 8.45 9.60 41.17
C VAL A 20 9.26 10.75 41.80
N ILE A 21 8.70 11.96 41.83
CA ILE A 21 9.36 13.11 42.48
C ILE A 21 9.58 12.86 43.96
N ASN A 22 8.53 12.43 44.67
CA ASN A 22 8.59 12.23 46.12
C ASN A 22 9.52 11.09 46.51
N SER A 23 9.51 10.00 45.74
CA SER A 23 10.39 8.86 45.97
C SER A 23 11.85 9.18 45.64
N ALA A 24 12.12 9.96 44.59
CA ALA A 24 13.46 10.44 44.28
C ALA A 24 14.03 11.30 45.42
N LYS A 25 13.21 12.22 45.98
CA LYS A 25 13.59 13.03 47.16
C LYS A 25 13.88 12.16 48.37
N LYS A 26 13.01 11.19 48.69
CA LYS A 26 13.21 10.24 49.80
C LYS A 26 14.48 9.40 49.65
N ALA A 27 14.83 9.04 48.42
CA ALA A 27 16.03 8.28 48.10
C ALA A 27 17.31 9.14 48.00
N GLY A 28 17.22 10.46 48.16
CA GLY A 28 18.37 11.38 48.01
C GLY A 28 18.91 11.44 46.57
N MET A 29 18.08 11.15 45.57
CA MET A 29 18.48 11.06 44.16
C MET A 29 17.84 12.17 43.31
N THR A 30 18.46 12.51 42.19
CA THR A 30 17.78 13.30 41.16
C THR A 30 16.69 12.46 40.50
N GLN A 31 15.63 13.10 40.00
CA GLN A 31 14.51 12.41 39.34
C GLN A 31 14.99 11.48 38.21
N SER A 32 15.92 11.97 37.39
CA SER A 32 16.51 11.20 36.28
C SER A 32 17.26 9.96 36.76
N LYS A 33 18.08 10.07 37.82
CA LYS A 33 18.79 8.93 38.42
C LYS A 33 17.84 7.94 39.08
N TYR A 34 16.77 8.44 39.70
CA TYR A 34 15.76 7.58 40.31
C TYR A 34 15.02 6.75 39.26
N VAL A 35 14.58 7.37 38.15
CA VAL A 35 13.96 6.65 37.02
C VAL A 35 14.94 5.67 36.38
N GLU A 36 16.20 6.07 36.19
CA GLU A 36 17.25 5.18 35.69
C GLU A 36 17.46 3.97 36.62
N SER A 37 17.43 4.18 37.95
CA SER A 37 17.58 3.09 38.92
C SER A 37 16.44 2.08 38.86
N LEU A 38 15.20 2.54 38.66
CA LEU A 38 14.04 1.67 38.46
C LEU A 38 14.19 0.87 37.15
N LEU A 39 14.59 1.52 36.06
CA LEU A 39 14.84 0.84 34.79
C LEU A 39 15.95 -0.21 34.90
N MET A 40 16.99 0.04 35.70
CA MET A 40 18.06 -0.91 35.95
C MET A 40 17.63 -2.08 36.85
N GLN A 41 16.70 -1.87 37.79
CA GLN A 41 16.10 -2.93 38.60
C GLN A 41 15.18 -3.86 37.79
N GLU A 42 14.51 -3.31 36.77
CA GLU A 42 13.69 -4.09 35.84
C GLU A 42 14.51 -4.81 34.75
N ARG A 43 15.77 -4.39 34.52
CA ARG A 43 16.63 -4.93 33.46
C ARG A 43 16.94 -6.44 33.57
N PRO A 44 17.14 -7.05 34.75
CA PRO A 44 17.26 -8.50 34.91
C PRO A 44 15.98 -9.23 34.52
N HIS A 45 14.82 -8.64 34.79
CA HIS A 45 13.50 -9.18 34.45
C HIS A 45 13.14 -8.97 32.97
N ALA A 46 13.77 -8.00 32.30
CA ALA A 46 13.55 -7.71 30.87
C ALA A 46 14.00 -8.84 29.93
N ASN A 47 14.88 -9.75 30.39
CA ASN A 47 15.24 -10.96 29.63
C ASN A 47 14.19 -12.08 29.78
N ASP A 48 13.36 -12.05 30.82
CA ASP A 48 12.26 -13.01 31.07
C ASP A 48 10.91 -12.55 30.51
N VAL A 49 10.77 -11.26 30.17
CA VAL A 49 9.65 -10.81 29.36
C VAL A 49 9.83 -11.43 27.98
N ARG A 50 9.04 -12.47 27.65
CA ARG A 50 8.83 -12.95 26.28
C ARG A 50 8.79 -11.71 25.39
N LYS A 51 9.86 -11.44 24.62
CA LYS A 51 9.89 -10.33 23.69
C LYS A 51 8.64 -10.48 22.85
N VAL A 52 7.64 -9.63 23.09
CA VAL A 52 6.43 -9.58 22.28
C VAL A 52 6.93 -9.03 20.96
N ARG A 53 7.41 -9.93 20.09
CA ARG A 53 7.81 -9.56 18.75
C ARG A 53 6.54 -9.07 18.07
N PRO A 54 6.52 -7.84 17.56
CA PRO A 54 5.36 -7.38 16.81
C PRO A 54 5.13 -8.38 15.68
N GLU A 55 3.89 -8.82 15.52
CA GLU A 55 3.54 -9.81 14.50
C GLU A 55 3.74 -9.25 13.08
N ILE A 56 3.71 -7.92 12.96
CA ILE A 56 4.00 -7.15 11.75
C ILE A 56 4.72 -5.87 12.16
N GLU A 57 5.83 -5.58 11.51
CA GLU A 57 6.52 -4.30 11.64
C GLU A 57 5.97 -3.31 10.61
N ILE A 58 5.68 -2.07 11.02
CA ILE A 58 5.31 -0.98 10.12
C ILE A 58 6.49 -0.02 10.08
N TYR A 59 7.14 0.07 8.92
CA TYR A 59 8.31 0.92 8.70
C TYR A 59 7.92 2.35 8.30
N ASP A 60 8.91 3.22 8.16
CA ASP A 60 8.73 4.57 7.65
C ASP A 60 8.16 4.58 6.23
N HIS A 61 7.52 5.70 5.86
CA HIS A 61 6.81 5.80 4.60
C HIS A 61 7.77 5.72 3.38
N TYR A 62 7.33 5.00 2.36
CA TYR A 62 7.87 5.14 1.01
C TYR A 62 7.25 6.38 0.36
N TYR A 63 8.07 7.24 -0.23
CA TYR A 63 7.62 8.45 -0.91
C TYR A 63 7.84 8.31 -2.42
N PRO A 64 6.79 7.95 -3.19
CA PRO A 64 6.91 7.89 -4.64
C PRO A 64 7.34 9.25 -5.20
N ARG A 65 8.24 9.23 -6.19
CA ARG A 65 8.78 10.44 -6.80
C ARG A 65 7.79 11.08 -7.77
N GLN A 66 7.13 10.25 -8.56
CA GLN A 66 6.23 10.65 -9.62
C GLN A 66 4.90 11.16 -9.05
N ASP A 67 4.25 12.05 -9.81
CA ASP A 67 2.93 12.57 -9.49
C ASP A 67 1.80 11.60 -9.84
N ILE A 68 0.58 12.04 -9.54
CA ILE A 68 -0.65 11.29 -9.76
C ILE A 68 -1.32 11.82 -11.03
N PHE A 69 -1.65 10.92 -11.95
CA PHE A 69 -2.20 11.24 -13.27
C PHE A 69 -3.61 10.64 -13.46
N PRO A 70 -4.49 11.33 -14.20
CA PRO A 70 -5.80 10.80 -14.58
C PRO A 70 -5.76 10.13 -15.96
N SER A 71 -6.27 8.89 -16.05
CA SER A 71 -6.58 8.23 -17.33
C SER A 71 -8.10 8.17 -17.51
N HIS A 72 -8.58 8.38 -18.74
CA HIS A 72 -10.01 8.32 -19.08
C HIS A 72 -10.25 7.30 -20.17
N GLY A 73 -11.43 6.67 -20.16
CA GLY A 73 -11.79 5.72 -21.20
C GLY A 73 -13.28 5.43 -21.26
N ALA A 74 -13.65 4.75 -22.33
CA ALA A 74 -14.98 4.19 -22.52
C ALA A 74 -14.86 2.72 -22.97
N LEU A 75 -15.80 1.89 -22.56
CA LEU A 75 -15.87 0.48 -22.93
C LEU A 75 -17.34 0.10 -23.10
N VAL A 76 -17.64 -0.69 -24.13
CA VAL A 76 -18.94 -1.38 -24.22
C VAL A 76 -18.78 -2.73 -23.57
N LEU A 77 -19.61 -3.01 -22.55
CA LEU A 77 -19.60 -4.28 -21.83
C LEU A 77 -20.42 -5.30 -22.59
N GLU A 78 -19.80 -6.42 -22.91
CA GLU A 78 -20.48 -7.58 -23.48
C GLU A 78 -21.43 -8.19 -22.45
N GLU A 79 -22.55 -8.74 -22.94
CA GLU A 79 -23.50 -9.41 -22.06
C GLU A 79 -22.90 -10.70 -21.50
N ALA A 80 -22.89 -10.82 -20.17
CA ALA A 80 -22.34 -11.98 -19.50
C ALA A 80 -23.20 -13.22 -19.75
N LEU A 81 -22.64 -14.25 -20.39
CA LEU A 81 -23.27 -15.57 -20.56
C LEU A 81 -23.39 -16.38 -19.25
N ALA A 82 -22.94 -15.83 -18.13
CA ALA A 82 -22.87 -16.54 -16.86
C ALA A 82 -24.21 -16.62 -16.12
N SER A 83 -24.50 -17.81 -15.59
CA SER A 83 -25.76 -18.14 -14.95
C SER A 83 -25.92 -17.51 -13.57
N THR A 84 -24.82 -17.32 -12.82
CA THR A 84 -24.89 -16.81 -11.44
C THR A 84 -24.50 -15.31 -11.33
N PRO A 85 -25.08 -14.55 -10.38
CA PRO A 85 -24.68 -13.16 -10.14
C PRO A 85 -23.19 -13.00 -9.79
N SER A 86 -22.62 -13.97 -9.06
CA SER A 86 -21.20 -13.97 -8.68
C SER A 86 -20.27 -14.08 -9.88
N GLU A 87 -20.58 -14.96 -10.83
CA GLU A 87 -19.81 -15.12 -12.06
C GLU A 87 -19.94 -13.90 -12.96
N ARG A 88 -21.15 -13.35 -13.12
CA ARG A 88 -21.36 -12.10 -13.87
C ARG A 88 -20.54 -10.95 -13.28
N LYS A 89 -20.55 -10.83 -11.95
CA LYS A 89 -19.75 -9.82 -11.25
C LYS A 89 -18.26 -10.00 -11.51
N LEU A 90 -17.75 -11.23 -11.46
CA LEU A 90 -16.34 -11.51 -11.76
C LEU A 90 -16.01 -11.12 -13.20
N PHE A 91 -16.80 -11.61 -14.16
CA PHE A 91 -16.66 -11.33 -15.60
C PHE A 91 -16.59 -9.83 -15.92
N TYR A 92 -17.57 -9.05 -15.46
CA TYR A 92 -17.54 -7.59 -15.69
C TYR A 92 -16.35 -6.92 -15.02
N SER A 93 -15.92 -7.43 -13.86
CA SER A 93 -14.81 -6.84 -13.13
C SER A 93 -13.46 -7.11 -13.79
N GLU A 94 -13.31 -8.26 -14.43
CA GLU A 94 -12.15 -8.60 -15.25
C GLU A 94 -12.09 -7.71 -16.49
N GLN A 95 -13.20 -7.57 -17.24
CA GLN A 95 -13.27 -6.67 -18.40
C GLN A 95 -12.94 -5.22 -18.03
N ILE A 96 -13.58 -4.67 -16.98
CA ILE A 96 -13.33 -3.30 -16.52
C ILE A 96 -11.87 -3.14 -16.10
N THR A 97 -11.31 -4.12 -15.39
CA THR A 97 -9.91 -4.08 -14.94
C THR A 97 -8.95 -4.09 -16.11
N GLN A 98 -9.18 -4.96 -17.11
CA GLN A 98 -8.34 -5.06 -18.29
C GLN A 98 -8.38 -3.78 -19.12
N ALA A 99 -9.58 -3.24 -19.36
CA ALA A 99 -9.75 -1.98 -20.08
C ALA A 99 -9.08 -0.81 -19.35
N ALA A 100 -9.27 -0.71 -18.03
CA ALA A 100 -8.62 0.32 -17.23
C ALA A 100 -7.08 0.22 -17.27
N ASN A 101 -6.52 -0.98 -17.15
CA ASN A 101 -5.07 -1.16 -17.21
C ASN A 101 -4.50 -0.83 -18.59
N THR A 102 -5.19 -1.23 -19.66
CA THR A 102 -4.81 -0.92 -21.04
C THR A 102 -4.88 0.59 -21.29
N GLY A 103 -5.95 1.24 -20.81
CA GLY A 103 -6.11 2.69 -20.89
C GLY A 103 -5.04 3.45 -20.13
N ILE A 104 -4.63 2.98 -18.94
CA ILE A 104 -3.51 3.57 -18.18
C ILE A 104 -2.20 3.42 -18.95
N LEU A 105 -1.88 2.25 -19.51
CA LEU A 105 -0.65 2.07 -20.28
C LEU A 105 -0.59 2.99 -21.49
N ALA A 106 -1.67 3.05 -22.26
CA ALA A 106 -1.75 3.90 -23.44
C ALA A 106 -1.61 5.38 -23.07
N ASP A 107 -2.34 5.85 -22.05
CA ASP A 107 -2.25 7.20 -21.52
C ASP A 107 -0.84 7.51 -21.01
N PHE A 108 -0.24 6.61 -20.23
CA PHE A 108 1.09 6.80 -19.68
C PHE A 108 2.14 6.98 -20.78
N TYR A 109 2.19 6.10 -21.77
CA TYR A 109 3.21 6.18 -22.83
C TYR A 109 2.94 7.32 -23.83
N LYS A 110 1.69 7.74 -23.98
CA LYS A 110 1.32 8.79 -24.94
C LYS A 110 1.48 10.20 -24.35
N GLU A 111 1.09 10.39 -23.09
CA GLU A 111 0.90 11.73 -22.51
C GLU A 111 1.82 11.99 -21.31
N VAL A 112 2.31 10.97 -20.61
CA VAL A 112 3.02 11.14 -19.32
C VAL A 112 4.52 10.84 -19.44
N TYR A 113 4.87 9.76 -20.13
CA TYR A 113 6.26 9.29 -20.24
C TYR A 113 7.04 10.14 -21.25
N GLY A 114 8.11 10.75 -20.78
CA GLY A 114 8.92 11.69 -21.56
C GLY A 114 8.57 13.17 -21.33
N GLU A 115 7.35 13.48 -20.87
CA GLU A 115 6.94 14.86 -20.54
C GLU A 115 6.96 15.11 -19.03
N ASN A 116 6.14 14.37 -18.27
CA ASN A 116 6.02 14.54 -16.82
C ASN A 116 6.84 13.51 -16.03
N VAL A 117 7.09 12.34 -16.61
CA VAL A 117 7.98 11.32 -16.06
C VAL A 117 9.20 11.22 -16.97
N HIS A 118 10.36 11.62 -16.45
CA HIS A 118 11.61 11.61 -17.20
C HIS A 118 11.91 10.21 -17.72
N LYS A 119 12.37 10.14 -18.98
CA LYS A 119 12.84 8.89 -19.57
C LYS A 119 13.96 8.32 -18.73
N VAL A 120 13.95 7.00 -18.61
CA VAL A 120 14.94 6.25 -17.85
C VAL A 120 15.78 5.50 -18.86
N ASP A 121 17.10 5.70 -18.81
CA ASP A 121 18.06 5.05 -19.71
C ASP A 121 18.35 3.57 -19.33
N ASP A 122 17.57 3.01 -18.40
CA ASP A 122 17.71 1.63 -17.93
C ASP A 122 16.68 0.75 -18.63
N ASP A 123 17.15 -0.10 -19.55
CA ASP A 123 16.33 -1.04 -20.31
C ASP A 123 15.55 -2.04 -19.43
N ILE A 124 15.93 -2.19 -18.15
CA ILE A 124 15.31 -3.11 -17.18
C ILE A 124 14.35 -2.36 -16.24
N ALA A 125 14.08 -1.07 -16.47
CA ALA A 125 13.12 -0.32 -15.65
C ALA A 125 11.71 -0.90 -15.80
N ILE A 126 11.10 -1.29 -14.67
CA ILE A 126 9.71 -1.74 -14.60
C ILE A 126 8.85 -0.60 -14.06
N PHE A 127 7.74 -0.33 -14.75
CA PHE A 127 6.75 0.66 -14.32
C PHE A 127 5.67 -0.02 -13.48
N VAL A 128 5.65 0.28 -12.19
CA VAL A 128 4.58 -0.17 -11.28
C VAL A 128 3.52 0.91 -11.18
N PHE A 129 2.33 0.63 -11.69
CA PHE A 129 1.17 1.52 -11.66
C PHE A 129 0.31 1.24 -10.42
N LEU A 130 0.27 2.19 -9.50
CA LEU A 130 -0.66 2.18 -8.37
C LEU A 130 -2.00 2.77 -8.81
N ARG A 131 -3.03 1.94 -8.88
CA ARG A 131 -4.42 2.40 -9.11
C ARG A 131 -4.98 2.95 -7.81
N LEU A 132 -5.10 4.28 -7.74
CA LEU A 132 -5.51 5.01 -6.55
C LEU A 132 -7.03 5.13 -6.44
N GLN A 133 -7.71 5.32 -7.56
CA GLN A 133 -9.16 5.48 -7.58
C GLN A 133 -9.72 5.12 -8.95
N PHE A 134 -10.86 4.45 -8.97
CA PHE A 134 -11.66 4.22 -10.17
C PHE A 134 -13.04 4.86 -9.98
N SER A 135 -13.46 5.66 -10.95
CA SER A 135 -14.79 6.25 -11.02
C SER A 135 -15.39 6.02 -12.39
N GLY A 136 -16.60 5.46 -12.48
CA GLY A 136 -17.28 5.26 -13.75
C GLY A 136 -18.79 5.39 -13.68
N THR A 137 -19.42 5.56 -14.85
CA THR A 137 -20.87 5.62 -15.02
C THR A 137 -21.28 4.66 -16.13
N LEU A 138 -22.27 3.82 -15.84
CA LEU A 138 -22.89 2.91 -16.79
C LEU A 138 -24.09 3.58 -17.44
N ASN A 139 -24.14 3.53 -18.77
CA ASN A 139 -25.25 4.01 -19.57
C ASN A 139 -25.78 2.85 -20.41
N LYS A 140 -27.10 2.65 -20.40
CA LYS A 140 -27.74 1.71 -21.31
C LYS A 140 -27.81 2.36 -22.69
N ASN A 141 -27.29 1.70 -23.72
CA ASN A 141 -27.55 2.14 -25.08
C ASN A 141 -29.01 1.77 -25.41
N THR A 142 -29.83 2.74 -25.82
CA THR A 142 -31.24 2.48 -26.14
C THR A 142 -31.42 1.72 -27.46
N ASN A 143 -30.41 1.71 -28.33
CA ASN A 143 -30.51 1.19 -29.69
C ASN A 143 -29.91 -0.21 -29.85
N VAL A 144 -29.09 -0.64 -28.88
CA VAL A 144 -28.44 -1.96 -28.84
C VAL A 144 -28.58 -2.46 -27.41
N SER A 145 -28.78 -3.76 -27.19
CA SER A 145 -28.83 -4.36 -25.85
C SER A 145 -27.46 -4.36 -25.14
N SER A 146 -26.74 -3.25 -25.18
CA SER A 146 -25.40 -3.09 -24.63
C SER A 146 -25.36 -2.03 -23.54
N VAL A 147 -24.42 -2.21 -22.62
CA VAL A 147 -24.14 -1.26 -21.53
C VAL A 147 -22.78 -0.64 -21.78
N GLU A 148 -22.72 0.67 -21.92
CA GLU A 148 -21.47 1.41 -22.04
C GLU A 148 -21.01 1.89 -20.65
N ILE A 149 -19.74 1.69 -20.34
CA ILE A 149 -19.08 2.32 -19.20
C ILE A 149 -18.19 3.46 -19.68
N LYS A 150 -18.39 4.66 -19.14
CA LYS A 150 -17.41 5.76 -19.21
C LYS A 150 -16.71 5.87 -17.87
N TYR A 151 -15.39 5.90 -17.86
CA TYR A 151 -14.61 5.84 -16.63
C TYR A 151 -13.42 6.81 -16.60
N ARG A 152 -12.98 7.07 -15.37
CA ARG A 152 -11.77 7.81 -15.00
C ARG A 152 -11.02 7.02 -13.94
N VAL A 153 -9.71 6.87 -14.13
CA VAL A 153 -8.81 6.21 -13.16
C VAL A 153 -7.72 7.17 -12.75
N MET A 154 -7.54 7.35 -11.45
CA MET A 154 -6.36 8.02 -10.90
C MET A 154 -5.28 6.97 -10.69
N TYR A 155 -4.11 7.17 -11.28
CA TYR A 155 -2.98 6.27 -11.13
C TYR A 155 -1.69 7.03 -10.78
N GLN A 156 -0.78 6.34 -10.10
CA GLN A 156 0.56 6.84 -9.83
C GLN A 156 1.57 5.84 -10.38
N PRO A 157 2.36 6.20 -11.40
CA PRO A 157 3.44 5.35 -11.87
C PRO A 157 4.60 5.40 -10.88
N MET A 158 5.27 4.28 -10.69
CA MET A 158 6.53 4.19 -9.95
C MET A 158 7.55 3.50 -10.85
N ILE A 159 8.74 4.08 -10.93
CA ILE A 159 9.83 3.51 -11.72
C ILE A 159 10.66 2.64 -10.79
N ILE A 160 10.62 1.33 -11.00
CA ILE A 160 11.40 0.36 -10.23
C ILE A 160 12.50 -0.18 -11.14
N ASN A 161 13.73 0.22 -10.83
CA ASN A 161 14.94 -0.26 -11.49
C ASN A 161 15.93 -0.78 -10.44
N SER A 162 17.09 -1.28 -10.89
CA SER A 162 18.12 -1.81 -9.98
C SER A 162 18.56 -0.78 -8.94
N THR A 163 18.67 0.50 -9.31
CA THR A 163 19.05 1.58 -8.38
C THR A 163 18.00 1.78 -7.29
N GLU A 164 16.72 1.88 -7.65
CA GLU A 164 15.63 2.03 -6.68
C GLU A 164 15.51 0.80 -5.78
N TRP A 165 15.67 -0.40 -6.35
CA TRP A 165 15.66 -1.67 -5.61
C TRP A 165 16.79 -1.75 -4.58
N ASN A 166 18.00 -1.36 -4.98
CA ASN A 166 19.19 -1.41 -4.15
C ASN A 166 19.19 -0.38 -3.01
N LYS A 167 18.48 0.76 -3.15
CA LYS A 167 18.27 1.71 -2.02
C LYS A 167 17.66 1.04 -0.79
N TYR A 168 16.84 0.02 -1.02
CA TYR A 168 16.18 -0.75 0.03
C TYR A 168 16.79 -2.14 0.22
N SER A 169 18.02 -2.35 -0.29
CA SER A 169 18.77 -3.62 -0.19
C SER A 169 17.96 -4.85 -0.62
N GLY A 170 17.02 -4.68 -1.56
CA GLY A 170 16.17 -5.76 -2.07
C GLY A 170 15.14 -6.34 -1.09
N TYR A 171 14.84 -5.64 0.00
CA TYR A 171 13.81 -6.07 0.94
C TYR A 171 12.39 -5.66 0.55
N TYR A 172 12.22 -4.63 -0.29
CA TYR A 172 10.89 -4.08 -0.59
C TYR A 172 10.28 -4.76 -1.82
N ASP A 173 9.11 -5.40 -1.67
CA ASP A 173 8.42 -6.07 -2.77
C ASP A 173 7.46 -5.11 -3.49
N PHE A 174 8.01 -4.24 -4.34
CA PHE A 174 7.23 -3.29 -5.15
C PHE A 174 6.19 -3.96 -6.07
N PHE A 175 6.34 -5.26 -6.35
CA PHE A 175 5.44 -6.05 -7.19
C PHE A 175 4.33 -6.75 -6.39
N ASN A 176 4.24 -6.54 -5.09
CA ASN A 176 3.18 -7.13 -4.27
C ASN A 176 2.50 -6.09 -3.36
N ILE A 177 2.43 -4.85 -3.82
CA ILE A 177 1.82 -3.76 -3.06
C ILE A 177 0.34 -4.05 -2.83
N ARG A 178 -0.08 -4.00 -1.57
CA ARG A 178 -1.45 -4.26 -1.16
C ARG A 178 -2.12 -3.02 -0.66
N TYR A 179 -3.40 -2.92 -0.97
CA TYR A 179 -4.28 -1.94 -0.40
C TYR A 179 -4.91 -2.51 0.87
N LEU A 180 -4.73 -1.85 2.01
CA LEU A 180 -5.27 -2.29 3.30
C LEU A 180 -6.10 -1.18 3.92
N ARG A 181 -7.21 -1.58 4.56
CA ARG A 181 -7.97 -0.70 5.42
C ARG A 181 -7.35 -0.66 6.81
N GLN A 182 -7.59 0.42 7.55
CA GLN A 182 -7.22 0.48 8.98
C GLN A 182 -7.78 -0.73 9.76
N SER A 183 -8.99 -1.19 9.44
CA SER A 183 -9.57 -2.41 10.05
C SER A 183 -8.76 -3.67 9.74
N ASP A 184 -8.14 -3.77 8.56
CA ASP A 184 -7.32 -4.93 8.17
C ASP A 184 -6.01 -4.97 8.96
N LEU A 185 -5.47 -3.79 9.32
CA LEU A 185 -4.30 -3.66 10.17
C LEU A 185 -4.62 -4.06 11.62
N ILE A 186 -5.73 -3.56 12.17
CA ILE A 186 -6.14 -3.80 13.56
C ILE A 186 -6.58 -5.27 13.76
N ASN A 187 -7.42 -5.80 12.88
CA ASN A 187 -8.03 -7.13 13.05
C ASN A 187 -7.17 -8.26 12.49
N LYS A 188 -5.88 -8.02 12.25
CA LYS A 188 -4.95 -8.99 11.65
C LYS A 188 -5.42 -9.53 10.28
N GLY A 189 -6.29 -8.80 9.58
CA GLY A 189 -6.75 -9.11 8.22
C GLY A 189 -5.60 -9.10 7.21
N TRP A 190 -4.53 -8.36 7.52
CA TRP A 190 -3.27 -8.37 6.77
C TRP A 190 -2.65 -9.78 6.65
N ARG A 191 -2.88 -10.70 7.59
CA ARG A 191 -2.37 -12.09 7.51
C ARG A 191 -2.90 -12.88 6.31
N ARG A 192 -4.08 -12.52 5.81
CA ARG A 192 -4.65 -13.11 4.58
C ARG A 192 -3.98 -12.55 3.32
N ASN A 193 -3.34 -11.39 3.43
CA ASN A 193 -2.79 -10.63 2.31
C ASN A 193 -1.26 -10.73 2.22
N PHE A 194 -0.57 -10.99 3.34
CA PHE A 194 0.88 -11.17 3.40
C PHE A 194 1.22 -12.55 3.92
N SER A 195 1.99 -13.29 3.13
CA SER A 195 2.53 -14.58 3.54
C SER A 195 3.63 -14.43 4.58
N ASN A 196 3.99 -15.56 5.20
CA ASN A 196 5.03 -15.65 6.22
C ASN A 196 6.45 -15.27 5.74
N LYS A 197 6.67 -15.02 4.44
CA LYS A 197 7.95 -14.59 3.87
C LYS A 197 8.24 -13.10 4.12
N TYR A 198 7.24 -12.34 4.58
CA TYR A 198 7.38 -10.92 4.90
C TYR A 198 7.57 -10.71 6.41
N SER A 199 8.42 -9.76 6.78
CA SER A 199 8.67 -9.32 8.16
C SER A 199 7.80 -8.14 8.57
N GLY A 200 7.36 -7.34 7.60
CA GLY A 200 6.61 -6.13 7.85
C GLY A 200 6.09 -5.49 6.57
N VAL A 201 5.66 -4.23 6.69
CA VAL A 201 5.11 -3.43 5.61
C VAL A 201 5.57 -1.99 5.70
N VAL A 202 5.67 -1.36 4.54
CA VAL A 202 6.03 0.04 4.37
C VAL A 202 4.82 0.77 3.80
N PRO A 203 4.25 1.76 4.50
CA PRO A 203 3.15 2.55 3.96
C PRO A 203 3.66 3.42 2.80
N VAL A 204 2.92 3.46 1.71
CA VAL A 204 3.19 4.37 0.59
C VAL A 204 2.52 5.70 0.87
N PHE A 205 3.28 6.78 0.78
CA PHE A 205 2.78 8.12 0.96
C PHE A 205 1.93 8.56 -0.25
N GLU A 206 0.63 8.69 -0.04
CA GLU A 206 -0.30 9.24 -1.04
C GLU A 206 -0.32 10.78 -0.93
N ARG A 207 0.35 11.46 -1.88
CA ARG A 207 0.44 12.93 -1.90
C ARG A 207 -0.92 13.64 -1.98
N ARG A 208 -1.89 13.02 -2.66
CA ARG A 208 -3.26 13.54 -2.80
C ARG A 208 -4.24 12.58 -2.12
N ARG A 209 -4.98 13.08 -1.14
CA ARG A 209 -6.14 12.37 -0.57
C ARG A 209 -7.37 12.69 -1.41
N GLU A 210 -7.54 11.93 -2.50
CA GLU A 210 -8.70 12.01 -3.40
C GLU A 210 -9.95 11.30 -2.82
N HIS A 211 -9.86 10.81 -1.59
CA HIS A 211 -10.82 9.93 -0.93
C HIS A 211 -10.86 10.24 0.56
N ARG A 212 -11.92 9.76 1.24
CA ARG A 212 -12.16 9.98 2.67
C ARG A 212 -11.87 8.75 3.52
N ASP A 213 -11.25 7.72 2.94
CA ASP A 213 -11.11 6.45 3.61
C ASP A 213 -9.82 6.36 4.45
N ASN A 214 -9.93 5.74 5.62
CA ASN A 214 -8.78 5.53 6.51
C ASN A 214 -8.02 4.27 6.08
N SER A 215 -7.40 4.34 4.91
CA SER A 215 -6.79 3.20 4.24
C SER A 215 -5.57 3.66 3.44
N GLY A 216 -4.72 2.71 3.02
CA GLY A 216 -3.52 3.05 2.27
C GLY A 216 -2.89 1.87 1.56
N PHE A 217 -1.88 2.18 0.74
CA PHE A 217 -1.05 1.18 0.09
C PHE A 217 0.14 0.81 0.96
N PHE A 218 0.49 -0.47 0.95
CA PHE A 218 1.56 -1.04 1.75
C PHE A 218 2.45 -1.90 0.85
N ILE A 219 3.74 -1.56 0.81
CA ILE A 219 4.78 -2.38 0.20
C ILE A 219 5.19 -3.44 1.23
N PRO A 220 5.05 -4.74 0.94
CA PRO A 220 5.55 -5.79 1.82
C PRO A 220 7.08 -5.74 1.92
N VAL A 221 7.61 -6.04 3.11
CA VAL A 221 9.05 -6.15 3.36
C VAL A 221 9.42 -7.60 3.56
N PHE A 222 10.28 -8.15 2.72
CA PHE A 222 10.77 -9.52 2.83
C PHE A 222 11.55 -9.73 4.12
N LYS A 223 11.55 -10.97 4.63
CA LYS A 223 12.47 -11.37 5.70
C LYS A 223 13.92 -11.47 5.23
N GLU A 224 14.10 -11.85 3.97
CA GLU A 224 15.40 -12.03 3.31
C GLU A 224 15.43 -11.21 2.02
N PRO A 225 16.56 -10.57 1.71
CA PRO A 225 16.66 -9.71 0.54
C PRO A 225 16.57 -10.55 -0.75
N LYS A 226 16.02 -9.95 -1.80
CA LYS A 226 15.88 -10.56 -3.12
C LYS A 226 16.67 -9.78 -4.16
N PHE A 227 17.25 -10.48 -5.15
CA PHE A 227 17.81 -9.82 -6.32
C PHE A 227 16.71 -9.31 -7.24
N PHE A 228 16.95 -8.16 -7.86
CA PHE A 228 15.97 -7.50 -8.71
C PHE A 228 15.58 -8.37 -9.92
N SER A 229 16.56 -8.91 -10.65
CA SER A 229 16.37 -9.75 -11.83
C SER A 229 15.56 -11.01 -11.53
N ASP A 230 15.85 -11.66 -10.40
CA ASP A 230 15.16 -12.88 -9.98
C ASP A 230 13.70 -12.57 -9.67
N ARG A 231 13.46 -11.48 -8.93
CA ARG A 231 12.11 -11.07 -8.59
C ARG A 231 11.30 -10.68 -9.83
N VAL A 232 11.89 -9.93 -10.77
CA VAL A 232 11.24 -9.59 -12.04
C VAL A 232 10.87 -10.86 -12.81
N SER A 233 11.76 -11.84 -12.86
CA SER A 233 11.51 -13.13 -13.53
C SER A 233 10.35 -13.91 -12.87
N GLU A 234 10.25 -13.90 -11.53
CA GLU A 234 9.16 -14.55 -10.79
C GLU A 234 7.78 -13.95 -11.13
N VAL A 235 7.69 -12.66 -11.45
CA VAL A 235 6.41 -11.96 -11.68
C VAL A 235 6.15 -11.60 -13.14
N LYS A 236 7.06 -11.92 -14.06
CA LYS A 236 6.99 -11.52 -15.47
C LYS A 236 5.65 -11.87 -16.15
N ASN A 237 5.08 -13.03 -15.82
CA ASN A 237 3.81 -13.50 -16.39
C ASN A 237 2.59 -12.66 -15.96
N THR A 238 2.76 -11.76 -15.00
CA THR A 238 1.69 -10.87 -14.52
C THR A 238 1.79 -9.47 -15.12
N PHE A 239 2.79 -9.23 -15.97
CA PHE A 239 3.01 -7.93 -16.59
C PHE A 239 1.97 -7.72 -17.70
N ILE A 240 1.62 -6.46 -17.90
CA ILE A 240 0.80 -6.02 -19.04
C ILE A 240 1.73 -5.19 -19.93
N GLY A 241 1.95 -5.67 -21.16
CA GLY A 241 3.02 -5.20 -22.02
C GLY A 241 4.41 -5.65 -21.53
N ASP A 242 5.47 -5.08 -22.08
CA ASP A 242 6.84 -5.53 -21.81
C ASP A 242 7.30 -5.20 -20.38
N ASN A 243 6.96 -4.01 -19.89
CA ASN A 243 7.48 -3.46 -18.62
C ASN A 243 6.40 -2.90 -17.66
N GLY A 244 5.12 -3.22 -17.89
CA GLY A 244 4.01 -2.68 -17.09
C GLY A 244 3.53 -3.61 -15.98
N PHE A 245 3.53 -3.15 -14.73
CA PHE A 245 3.01 -3.90 -13.57
C PHE A 245 1.89 -3.13 -12.88
N PHE A 246 0.78 -3.80 -12.54
CA PHE A 246 -0.39 -3.15 -11.96
C PHE A 246 -0.67 -3.58 -10.52
N CYS A 247 -0.53 -2.62 -9.61
CA CYS A 247 -0.85 -2.77 -8.20
C CYS A 247 -2.12 -2.00 -7.83
N GLY A 248 -2.63 -2.28 -6.63
CA GLY A 248 -3.60 -1.41 -5.98
C GLY A 248 -5.06 -1.85 -6.07
N ILE A 249 -5.96 -0.89 -6.28
CA ILE A 249 -7.39 -1.08 -6.01
C ILE A 249 -8.04 -1.92 -7.08
N LYS A 250 -8.81 -2.91 -6.61
CA LYS A 250 -9.68 -3.78 -7.41
C LYS A 250 -11.09 -3.67 -6.85
N ASN A 251 -12.10 -4.02 -7.64
CA ASN A 251 -13.51 -4.05 -7.20
C ASN A 251 -13.71 -4.90 -5.91
N ILE A 252 -12.85 -5.91 -5.68
CA ILE A 252 -12.89 -6.82 -4.53
C ILE A 252 -12.37 -6.13 -3.26
N ASN A 253 -11.33 -5.31 -3.37
CA ASN A 253 -10.52 -4.89 -2.23
C ASN A 253 -11.03 -3.60 -1.59
N ASN A 254 -11.58 -2.67 -2.38
CA ASN A 254 -12.09 -1.42 -1.82
C ASN A 254 -13.24 -0.81 -2.64
N LYS A 255 -14.46 -0.84 -2.07
CA LYS A 255 -15.66 -0.27 -2.69
C LYS A 255 -15.69 1.26 -2.69
N GLU A 256 -14.99 1.92 -1.77
CA GLU A 256 -15.06 3.39 -1.62
C GLU A 256 -14.25 4.10 -2.71
N ARG A 257 -13.10 3.53 -3.05
CA ARG A 257 -12.25 4.01 -4.14
C ARG A 257 -12.52 3.34 -5.48
N PHE A 258 -13.41 2.33 -5.52
CA PHE A 258 -13.96 1.76 -6.76
C PHE A 258 -15.44 2.12 -6.87
N ASN A 259 -15.72 3.28 -7.49
CA ASN A 259 -17.06 3.80 -7.65
C ASN A 259 -17.55 3.55 -9.09
N LEU A 260 -18.66 2.82 -9.22
CA LEU A 260 -19.29 2.59 -10.51
C LEU A 260 -20.78 2.87 -10.33
N LYS A 261 -21.25 3.97 -10.91
CA LYS A 261 -22.66 4.39 -10.88
C LYS A 261 -23.45 3.60 -11.92
N GLY A 262 -24.69 3.24 -11.60
CA GLY A 262 -25.54 2.46 -12.49
C GLY A 262 -25.28 0.95 -12.49
N ARG A 263 -24.65 0.38 -11.44
CA ARG A 263 -24.35 -1.07 -11.34
C ARG A 263 -25.57 -1.98 -11.52
N GLY A 264 -26.77 -1.50 -11.21
CA GLY A 264 -28.01 -2.24 -11.44
C GLY A 264 -28.23 -2.62 -12.91
N LEU A 265 -27.61 -1.91 -13.85
CA LEU A 265 -27.65 -2.25 -15.28
C LEU A 265 -26.90 -3.55 -15.63
N LEU A 266 -26.06 -4.06 -14.74
CA LEU A 266 -25.25 -5.28 -14.98
C LEU A 266 -25.90 -6.56 -14.42
N ASN A 267 -27.07 -6.48 -13.76
CA ASN A 267 -27.74 -7.63 -13.14
C ASN A 267 -26.82 -8.48 -12.23
N ILE A 268 -25.95 -7.80 -11.47
CA ILE A 268 -24.96 -8.35 -10.51
C ILE A 268 -25.42 -8.27 -9.06
#